data_AF-A0A935R7E7-F1
#
_entry.id   AF-A0A935R7E7-F1
#
_cell.length_a   1.000
_cell.length_b   1.000
_cell.length_c   1.000
_cell.angle_alpha   90.00
_cell.angle_beta   90.00
_cell.angle_gamma   90.00
#
_symmetry.space_group_name_H-M   'P 1'
#
loop_
_entity.id
_entity.type
_entity.pdbx_description
1 polymer ?
#
loop_
_entity_poly.entity_id
_entity_poly.type
_entity_poly.pdbx_seq_one_letter_code
_entity_poly.pdbx_strand_id
1 'polypeptide(L)'
;MIRKTLIATAVASAFVASPALAQVQGPSSSKTPYVTPTAPGWSVTSIITVGDAALNGYKMVGIPDGLGAYDNGPNSDTFTVLMNHELGDTQGVARAHGSKGAFVSEWVINKTTLQVVSGQDLVQSAANVYTGGLGGSYTSGTTSFARLCSADLPAVSAFYNAKTNKGTQTRIFMNGEENGDGGRAFGFVATGSNKGKVYELPYLGKFSWENSVANPYSGDKTVVIGLDDSTPGQVYVYQGTKTNSGLDIDKAGLTNGTLAGIKVNVAAAQGGASGNLEQGQINGSFTTVGVDTTVSGAIQQTDSRSAGVTEFARPEDGYWADAKTFYLSPPVPITTVCWSPRCANRAAVQAVLQRSGRCGGLRQRHGHNGQGCRHVGRLRRRHRPFLRQHGGR
;
A
#
# COMPACT_ATOMS: atom_id res chain seq x y z
N MET A 1 -22.76 48.73 -70.46
CA MET A 1 -22.12 49.00 -69.16
C MET A 1 -22.78 48.15 -68.09
N ILE A 2 -22.19 47.00 -67.73
CA ILE A 2 -22.69 46.12 -66.67
C ILE A 2 -21.84 46.38 -65.43
N ARG A 3 -22.42 46.99 -64.39
CA ARG A 3 -21.77 47.20 -63.09
C ARG A 3 -21.72 45.86 -62.35
N LYS A 4 -20.52 45.33 -62.13
CA LYS A 4 -20.29 44.18 -61.25
C LYS A 4 -20.22 44.66 -59.80
N THR A 5 -21.23 44.30 -59.00
CA THR A 5 -21.26 44.51 -57.57
C THR A 5 -20.39 43.45 -56.90
N LEU A 6 -19.29 43.86 -56.25
CA LEU A 6 -18.45 43.00 -55.43
C LEU A 6 -19.13 42.83 -54.06
N ILE A 7 -19.58 41.61 -53.76
CA ILE A 7 -20.00 41.20 -52.42
C ILE A 7 -18.74 40.70 -51.70
N ALA A 8 -18.26 41.47 -50.72
CA ALA A 8 -17.18 41.06 -49.84
C ALA A 8 -17.78 40.19 -48.71
N THR A 9 -17.56 38.88 -48.79
CA THR A 9 -17.94 37.94 -47.74
C THR A 9 -16.92 38.04 -46.61
N ALA A 10 -17.31 38.64 -45.48
CA ALA A 10 -16.50 38.64 -44.26
C ALA A 10 -16.49 37.23 -43.67
N VAL A 11 -15.35 36.53 -43.75
CA VAL A 11 -15.13 35.26 -43.05
C VAL A 11 -14.81 35.59 -41.60
N ALA A 12 -15.78 35.40 -40.71
CA ALA A 12 -15.54 35.44 -39.27
C ALA A 12 -14.73 34.20 -38.88
N SER A 13 -13.43 34.38 -38.66
CA SER A 13 -12.57 33.36 -38.04
C SER A 13 -13.05 33.13 -36.60
N ALA A 14 -13.81 32.06 -36.38
CA ALA A 14 -14.08 31.58 -35.04
C ALA A 14 -12.76 31.08 -34.45
N PHE A 15 -12.13 31.90 -33.61
CA PHE A 15 -11.07 31.44 -32.72
C PHE A 15 -11.70 30.41 -31.77
N VAL A 16 -11.44 29.13 -32.03
CA VAL A 16 -11.73 28.07 -31.08
C VAL A 16 -10.73 28.24 -29.94
N ALA A 17 -11.13 28.95 -28.88
CA ALA A 17 -10.36 29.01 -27.66
C ALA A 17 -10.18 27.56 -27.17
N SER A 18 -8.93 27.09 -27.17
CA SER A 18 -8.62 25.80 -26.55
C SER A 18 -9.06 25.86 -25.09
N PRO A 19 -9.72 24.82 -24.55
CA PRO A 19 -10.09 24.82 -23.14
C PRO A 19 -8.82 25.02 -22.32
N ALA A 20 -8.75 26.13 -21.58
CA ALA A 20 -7.63 26.40 -20.71
C ALA A 20 -7.49 25.26 -19.70
N LEU A 21 -6.31 24.66 -19.63
CA LEU A 21 -5.95 23.68 -18.61
C LEU A 21 -5.90 24.43 -17.28
N ALA A 22 -6.92 24.28 -16.45
CA ALA A 22 -7.12 25.13 -15.29
C ALA A 22 -6.24 24.67 -14.12
N GLN A 23 -5.14 25.39 -13.90
CA GLN A 23 -4.44 25.43 -12.61
C GLN A 23 -5.07 26.52 -11.76
N VAL A 24 -5.61 26.13 -10.61
CA VAL A 24 -6.32 27.03 -9.69
C VAL A 24 -5.51 27.16 -8.42
N GLN A 25 -5.19 28.38 -8.03
CA GLN A 25 -4.64 28.63 -6.70
C GLN A 25 -5.79 28.61 -5.69
N GLY A 26 -5.77 27.66 -4.76
CA GLY A 26 -6.77 27.60 -3.68
C GLY A 26 -6.55 28.70 -2.64
N PRO A 27 -7.55 28.96 -1.79
CA PRO A 27 -7.60 30.16 -0.96
C PRO A 27 -6.61 30.13 0.23
N SER A 28 -6.01 28.96 0.54
CA SER A 28 -4.99 28.81 1.59
C SER A 28 -3.58 28.59 1.04
N SER A 29 -3.39 28.58 -0.28
CA SER A 29 -2.09 28.36 -0.90
C SER A 29 -1.47 29.68 -1.36
N SER A 30 -0.18 29.91 -1.10
CA SER A 30 0.59 31.01 -1.69
C SER A 30 1.16 30.69 -3.08
N LYS A 31 0.95 29.46 -3.56
CA LYS A 31 1.46 28.97 -4.85
C LYS A 31 0.34 28.39 -5.71
N THR A 32 0.46 28.52 -7.02
CA THR A 32 -0.30 27.73 -7.99
C THR A 32 0.11 26.26 -7.92
N PRO A 33 -0.71 25.32 -8.44
CA PRO A 33 -0.33 23.92 -8.54
C PRO A 33 1.04 23.70 -9.19
N TYR A 34 1.83 22.78 -8.63
CA TYR A 34 3.12 22.38 -9.22
C TYR A 34 2.95 21.39 -10.39
N VAL A 35 1.81 20.71 -10.47
CA VAL A 35 1.47 19.82 -11.59
C VAL A 35 0.56 20.53 -12.58
N THR A 36 0.83 20.34 -13.86
CA THR A 36 0.07 20.93 -14.96
C THR A 36 -0.87 19.90 -15.56
N PRO A 37 -2.17 20.19 -15.69
CA PRO A 37 -3.09 19.31 -16.40
C PRO A 37 -2.62 19.09 -17.85
N THR A 38 -2.61 17.86 -18.34
CA THR A 38 -2.16 17.53 -19.72
C THR A 38 -3.26 16.98 -20.61
N ALA A 39 -4.46 16.74 -20.06
CA ALA A 39 -5.61 16.25 -20.79
C ALA A 39 -6.85 17.12 -20.51
N PRO A 40 -7.81 17.23 -21.44
CA PRO A 40 -9.06 17.93 -21.20
C PRO A 40 -9.89 17.27 -20.09
N GLY A 41 -10.73 18.05 -19.41
CA GLY A 41 -11.74 17.55 -18.48
C GLY A 41 -11.31 17.42 -17.02
N TRP A 42 -10.10 17.88 -16.66
CA TRP A 42 -9.69 17.99 -15.26
C TRP A 42 -8.94 19.29 -15.00
N SER A 43 -9.03 19.75 -13.76
CA SER A 43 -8.31 20.90 -13.21
C SER A 43 -7.52 20.47 -11.99
N VAL A 44 -6.51 21.26 -11.64
CA VAL A 44 -5.74 21.05 -10.41
C VAL A 44 -5.87 22.28 -9.56
N THR A 45 -6.20 22.10 -8.29
CA THR A 45 -6.25 23.20 -7.31
C THR A 45 -5.17 22.97 -6.26
N SER A 46 -4.32 23.97 -6.01
CA SER A 46 -3.39 23.93 -4.88
C SER A 46 -4.13 24.27 -3.60
N ILE A 47 -4.06 23.42 -2.58
CA ILE A 47 -4.79 23.64 -1.32
C ILE A 47 -3.94 24.44 -0.34
N ILE A 48 -2.70 24.00 -0.10
CA ILE A 48 -1.74 24.62 0.82
C ILE A 48 -0.31 24.22 0.39
N THR A 49 0.68 25.06 0.65
CA THR A 49 2.10 24.72 0.46
C THR A 49 2.96 25.04 1.68
N VAL A 50 4.20 24.57 1.69
CA VAL A 50 5.14 24.77 2.80
C VAL A 50 5.29 26.27 3.10
N GLY A 51 5.12 26.63 4.37
CA GLY A 51 5.17 28.02 4.85
C GLY A 51 3.81 28.72 4.92
N ASP A 52 2.79 28.23 4.21
CA ASP A 52 1.42 28.73 4.33
C ASP A 52 0.83 28.35 5.69
N ALA A 53 -0.18 29.11 6.12
CA ALA A 53 -0.89 28.89 7.38
C ALA A 53 -2.38 28.61 7.15
N ALA A 54 -2.94 27.72 7.96
CA ALA A 54 -4.38 27.60 8.13
C ALA A 54 -4.96 28.85 8.83
N LEU A 55 -6.30 29.00 8.87
CA LEU A 55 -6.92 30.18 9.51
C LEU A 55 -6.58 30.32 11.00
N ASN A 56 -6.27 29.22 11.68
CA ASN A 56 -5.80 29.24 13.08
C ASN A 56 -4.30 29.58 13.23
N GLY A 57 -3.61 29.94 12.14
CA GLY A 57 -2.20 30.33 12.14
C GLY A 57 -1.19 29.17 12.13
N TYR A 58 -1.65 27.91 12.18
CA TYR A 58 -0.77 26.75 12.12
C TYR A 58 -0.18 26.59 10.71
N LYS A 59 1.15 26.44 10.63
CA LYS A 59 1.89 26.46 9.36
C LYS A 59 2.21 25.08 8.82
N MET A 60 2.12 24.92 7.50
CA MET A 60 2.56 23.70 6.83
C MET A 60 4.08 23.63 6.86
N VAL A 61 4.59 22.53 7.42
CA VAL A 61 6.03 22.26 7.54
C VAL A 61 6.52 21.52 6.30
N GLY A 62 7.84 21.59 6.07
CA GLY A 62 8.50 20.96 4.93
C GLY A 62 8.46 19.43 4.93
N ILE A 63 8.89 18.89 3.80
CA ILE A 63 8.97 17.45 3.47
C ILE A 63 7.64 16.72 3.73
N PRO A 64 6.50 17.22 3.19
CA PRO A 64 5.25 16.47 3.23
C PRO A 64 5.38 15.21 2.38
N ASP A 65 4.87 14.09 2.90
CA ASP A 65 4.94 12.80 2.22
C ASP A 65 3.58 12.08 2.34
N GLY A 66 3.53 10.86 2.90
CA GLY A 66 2.33 10.03 3.01
C GLY A 66 1.13 10.79 3.58
N LEU A 67 0.01 10.71 2.86
CA LEU A 67 -1.25 11.38 3.21
C LEU A 67 -2.38 10.39 3.47
N GLY A 68 -3.33 10.79 4.31
CA GLY A 68 -4.59 10.08 4.51
C GLY A 68 -5.74 11.04 4.70
N ALA A 69 -6.87 10.84 4.03
CA ALA A 69 -8.02 11.74 4.14
C ALA A 69 -9.29 11.01 4.57
N TYR A 70 -10.10 11.68 5.40
CA TYR A 70 -11.43 11.18 5.77
C TYR A 70 -12.45 12.30 5.91
N ASP A 71 -13.70 11.96 5.62
CA ASP A 71 -14.84 12.87 5.76
C ASP A 71 -15.18 13.09 7.24
N ASN A 72 -15.48 14.33 7.65
CA ASN A 72 -15.86 14.65 9.04
C ASN A 72 -17.34 14.37 9.35
N GLY A 73 -18.05 13.71 8.44
CA GLY A 73 -19.41 13.24 8.60
C GLY A 73 -20.37 13.90 7.61
N PRO A 74 -21.55 13.29 7.41
CA PRO A 74 -22.53 13.73 6.41
C PRO A 74 -23.06 15.15 6.64
N ASN A 75 -23.01 15.63 7.88
CA ASN A 75 -23.47 16.97 8.27
C ASN A 75 -22.31 17.96 8.48
N SER A 76 -21.08 17.60 8.05
CA SER A 76 -19.93 18.49 8.11
C SER A 76 -19.60 19.02 6.71
N ASP A 77 -19.37 20.32 6.61
CA ASP A 77 -18.82 20.96 5.41
C ASP A 77 -17.31 20.79 5.28
N THR A 78 -16.69 19.92 6.10
CA THR A 78 -15.24 19.74 6.14
C THR A 78 -14.83 18.28 6.01
N PHE A 79 -13.63 18.06 5.50
CA PHE A 79 -12.92 16.79 5.59
C PHE A 79 -11.57 17.03 6.27
N THR A 80 -10.95 15.96 6.74
CA THR A 80 -9.65 16.00 7.40
C THR A 80 -8.60 15.31 6.54
N VAL A 81 -7.41 15.91 6.45
CA VAL A 81 -6.20 15.31 5.87
C VAL A 81 -5.16 15.16 6.96
N LEU A 82 -4.59 13.97 7.05
CA LEU A 82 -3.40 13.64 7.82
C LEU A 82 -2.20 13.61 6.89
N MET A 83 -1.08 14.11 7.36
CA MET A 83 0.12 14.28 6.54
C MET A 83 1.36 13.95 7.35
N ASN A 84 2.13 12.98 6.85
CA ASN A 84 3.49 12.76 7.32
C ASN A 84 4.38 13.94 6.94
N HIS A 85 5.32 14.25 7.82
CA HIS A 85 6.48 15.08 7.52
C HIS A 85 7.73 14.22 7.68
N GLU A 86 8.40 13.91 6.57
CA GLU A 86 9.51 12.95 6.46
C GLU A 86 10.86 13.54 6.94
N LEU A 87 10.83 14.27 8.04
CA LEU A 87 12.00 14.93 8.61
C LEU A 87 12.91 13.91 9.33
N GLY A 88 14.22 14.08 9.26
CA GLY A 88 15.15 13.38 10.15
C GLY A 88 14.91 13.73 11.62
N ASP A 89 15.20 12.81 12.55
CA ASP A 89 14.89 12.89 13.99
C ASP A 89 15.42 14.12 14.75
N THR A 90 16.45 14.77 14.23
CA THR A 90 17.08 15.98 14.80
C THR A 90 16.59 17.29 14.17
N GLN A 91 15.80 17.21 13.10
CA GLN A 91 15.40 18.36 12.30
C GLN A 91 14.27 19.17 12.96
N GLY A 92 14.28 20.48 12.70
CA GLY A 92 13.25 21.40 13.15
C GLY A 92 13.28 21.69 14.65
N VAL A 93 12.09 21.98 15.18
CA VAL A 93 11.84 22.32 16.59
C VAL A 93 11.11 21.18 17.29
N ALA A 94 11.14 21.20 18.62
CA ALA A 94 10.34 20.26 19.40
C ALA A 94 8.85 20.44 19.06
N ARG A 95 8.18 19.32 18.78
CA ARG A 95 6.77 19.25 18.40
C ARG A 95 5.89 18.98 19.63
N ALA A 96 4.57 19.00 19.45
CA ALA A 96 3.65 18.80 20.57
C ALA A 96 3.80 17.41 21.23
N HIS A 97 4.30 16.41 20.50
CA HIS A 97 4.63 15.08 21.03
C HIS A 97 5.91 15.05 21.90
N GLY A 98 6.61 16.18 22.04
CA GLY A 98 7.73 16.37 22.97
C GLY A 98 9.13 16.19 22.39
N SER A 99 9.27 15.79 21.12
CA SER A 99 10.57 15.59 20.45
C SER A 99 10.66 16.35 19.12
N LYS A 100 11.88 16.46 18.59
CA LYS A 100 12.15 16.98 17.23
C LYS A 100 11.89 15.88 16.19
N GLY A 101 11.99 16.26 14.91
CA GLY A 101 11.98 15.34 13.79
C GLY A 101 10.61 15.19 13.13
N ALA A 102 10.36 14.00 12.59
CA ALA A 102 9.14 13.68 11.87
C ALA A 102 7.92 13.74 12.80
N PHE A 103 6.75 13.95 12.20
CA PHE A 103 5.47 14.01 12.90
C PHE A 103 4.33 13.93 11.87
N VAL A 104 3.11 13.71 12.37
CA VAL A 104 1.89 13.77 11.56
C VAL A 104 1.17 15.08 11.85
N SER A 105 0.88 15.87 10.82
CA SER A 105 -0.05 17.00 10.92
C SER A 105 -1.47 16.58 10.56
N GLU A 106 -2.44 17.25 11.17
CA GLU A 106 -3.86 17.17 10.84
C GLU A 106 -4.33 18.50 10.27
N TRP A 107 -5.09 18.46 9.17
CA TRP A 107 -5.63 19.60 8.46
C TRP A 107 -7.13 19.45 8.26
N VAL A 108 -7.93 20.39 8.77
CA VAL A 108 -9.37 20.45 8.53
C VAL A 108 -9.63 21.39 7.36
N ILE A 109 -10.28 20.89 6.32
CA ILE A 109 -10.43 21.58 5.03
C ILE A 109 -11.90 21.65 4.65
N ASN A 110 -12.36 22.83 4.22
CA ASN A 110 -13.72 23.00 3.72
C ASN A 110 -13.91 22.26 2.38
N LYS A 111 -14.97 21.45 2.26
CA LYS A 111 -15.28 20.62 1.09
C LYS A 111 -15.57 21.44 -0.18
N THR A 112 -16.19 22.60 0.00
CA THR A 112 -16.67 23.44 -1.12
C THR A 112 -15.59 24.41 -1.58
N THR A 113 -14.92 25.07 -0.65
CA THR A 113 -13.96 26.15 -0.96
C THR A 113 -12.52 25.69 -1.00
N LEU A 114 -12.22 24.50 -0.45
CA LEU A 114 -10.86 24.00 -0.21
C LEU A 114 -10.02 24.89 0.72
N GLN A 115 -10.65 25.82 1.47
CA GLN A 115 -9.98 26.57 2.52
C GLN A 115 -9.57 25.63 3.65
N VAL A 116 -8.30 25.66 4.00
CA VAL A 116 -7.75 25.05 5.21
C VAL A 116 -8.21 25.89 6.42
N VAL A 117 -9.15 25.33 7.17
CA VAL A 117 -9.80 25.96 8.33
C VAL A 117 -8.87 25.92 9.54
N SER A 118 -8.26 24.77 9.81
CA SER A 118 -7.31 24.63 10.90
C SER A 118 -6.25 23.58 10.57
N GLY A 119 -5.08 23.75 11.16
CA GLY A 119 -4.08 22.68 11.24
C GLY A 119 -3.54 22.51 12.66
N GLN A 120 -2.97 21.35 12.95
CA GLN A 120 -2.30 21.03 14.22
C GLN A 120 -1.39 19.80 14.07
N ASP A 121 -0.52 19.54 15.05
CA ASP A 121 0.08 18.21 15.22
C ASP A 121 -1.05 17.21 15.56
N LEU A 122 -1.03 16.00 15.01
CA LEU A 122 -2.04 15.01 15.41
C LEU A 122 -1.82 14.58 16.87
N VAL A 123 -0.56 14.40 17.28
CA VAL A 123 -0.18 14.01 18.65
C VAL A 123 0.20 15.25 19.45
N GLN A 124 -0.66 15.60 20.41
CA GLN A 124 -0.60 16.87 21.14
C GLN A 124 0.16 16.82 22.48
N SER A 125 0.72 15.67 22.86
CA SER A 125 1.42 15.50 24.13
C SER A 125 2.36 14.29 24.11
N ALA A 126 3.49 14.39 24.80
CA ALA A 126 4.37 13.25 25.08
C ALA A 126 3.63 12.10 25.80
N ALA A 127 2.63 12.39 26.63
CA ALA A 127 1.84 11.35 27.30
C ALA A 127 1.00 10.49 26.33
N ASN A 128 0.81 10.98 25.09
CA ASN A 128 0.05 10.28 24.06
C ASN A 128 0.92 9.45 23.11
N VAL A 129 2.23 9.40 23.35
CA VAL A 129 3.16 8.56 22.60
C VAL A 129 3.46 7.30 23.41
N TYR A 130 3.21 6.15 22.80
CA TYR A 130 3.37 4.84 23.42
C TYR A 130 4.35 3.99 22.61
N THR A 131 5.46 3.60 23.23
CA THR A 131 6.53 2.78 22.60
C THR A 131 6.68 1.45 23.32
N GLY A 132 7.44 0.53 22.71
CA GLY A 132 7.52 -0.87 23.14
C GLY A 132 6.41 -1.70 22.50
N GLY A 133 5.60 -2.40 23.30
CA GLY A 133 4.43 -3.14 22.82
C GLY A 133 4.66 -4.63 22.56
N LEU A 134 5.91 -5.09 22.47
CA LEU A 134 6.22 -6.53 22.45
C LEU A 134 5.74 -7.17 23.76
N GLY A 135 5.01 -8.28 23.65
CA GLY A 135 4.37 -8.92 24.80
C GLY A 135 3.19 -8.14 25.38
N GLY A 136 2.68 -7.12 24.66
CA GLY A 136 1.48 -6.36 25.02
C GLY A 136 1.69 -5.23 26.03
N SER A 137 2.94 -4.88 26.36
CA SER A 137 3.26 -3.82 27.33
C SER A 137 3.77 -2.56 26.65
N TYR A 138 3.06 -1.45 26.81
CA TYR A 138 3.43 -0.14 26.29
C TYR A 138 3.87 0.81 27.39
N THR A 139 4.87 1.64 27.10
CA THR A 139 5.29 2.74 27.97
C THR A 139 4.91 4.07 27.35
N SER A 140 4.24 4.92 28.14
CA SER A 140 3.94 6.30 27.77
C SER A 140 5.16 7.18 28.02
N GLY A 141 5.50 8.05 27.08
CA GLY A 141 6.67 8.94 27.14
C GLY A 141 6.93 9.57 25.78
N THR A 142 8.01 10.34 25.58
CA THR A 142 8.33 10.89 24.25
C THR A 142 9.38 10.05 23.52
N THR A 143 9.37 10.13 22.20
CA THR A 143 10.45 9.66 21.31
C THR A 143 10.52 10.60 20.12
N SER A 144 11.70 10.77 19.52
CA SER A 144 11.78 11.31 18.17
C SER A 144 11.21 10.29 17.18
N PHE A 145 10.56 10.78 16.13
CA PHE A 145 10.26 10.02 14.92
C PHE A 145 11.23 10.47 13.81
N ALA A 146 11.68 9.53 12.98
CA ALA A 146 12.59 9.80 11.87
C ALA A 146 11.96 9.38 10.55
N ARG A 147 11.99 10.25 9.53
CA ARG A 147 11.67 9.90 8.14
C ARG A 147 10.36 9.11 8.00
N LEU A 148 9.27 9.63 8.57
CA LEU A 148 7.93 9.08 8.27
C LEU A 148 7.64 9.32 6.80
N CYS A 149 7.85 8.31 5.96
CA CYS A 149 7.76 8.41 4.51
C CYS A 149 6.30 8.34 4.05
N SER A 150 5.89 7.31 3.33
CA SER A 150 4.52 7.11 2.90
C SER A 150 3.62 6.68 4.07
N ALA A 151 2.33 6.44 3.78
CA ALA A 151 1.34 6.09 4.77
C ALA A 151 0.16 5.30 4.19
N ASP A 152 -0.60 4.67 5.07
CA ASP A 152 -1.91 4.12 4.78
C ASP A 152 -2.93 4.67 5.78
N LEU A 153 -4.01 5.26 5.28
CA LEU A 153 -5.25 5.43 6.04
C LEU A 153 -6.25 4.39 5.54
N PRO A 154 -6.18 3.15 6.05
CA PRO A 154 -6.96 2.09 5.48
C PRO A 154 -8.45 2.33 5.65
N ALA A 155 -9.24 1.78 4.73
CA ALA A 155 -10.68 1.72 4.90
C ALA A 155 -11.01 1.04 6.24
N VAL A 156 -12.07 1.49 6.91
CA VAL A 156 -12.49 0.99 8.23
C VAL A 156 -12.59 -0.54 8.27
N SER A 157 -12.97 -1.18 7.15
CA SER A 157 -13.09 -2.63 7.06
C SER A 157 -11.77 -3.40 7.21
N ALA A 158 -10.61 -2.74 7.08
CA ALA A 158 -9.31 -3.34 7.36
C ALA A 158 -9.13 -3.66 8.84
N PHE A 159 -9.71 -2.84 9.73
CA PHE A 159 -9.60 -2.99 11.19
C PHE A 159 -10.94 -3.30 11.88
N TYR A 160 -12.05 -3.34 11.14
CA TYR A 160 -13.37 -3.73 11.64
C TYR A 160 -14.08 -4.73 10.72
N ASN A 161 -14.58 -5.82 11.29
CA ASN A 161 -15.46 -6.75 10.58
C ASN A 161 -16.91 -6.56 11.02
N ALA A 162 -17.70 -5.89 10.18
CA ALA A 162 -19.12 -5.66 10.44
C ALA A 162 -19.96 -6.95 10.53
N LYS A 163 -19.49 -8.09 9.98
CA LYS A 163 -20.22 -9.37 10.06
C LYS A 163 -20.15 -10.01 11.44
N THR A 164 -19.04 -9.81 12.15
CA THR A 164 -18.78 -10.41 13.47
C THR A 164 -18.74 -9.39 14.59
N ASN A 165 -18.87 -8.10 14.24
CA ASN A 165 -18.65 -6.97 15.14
C ASN A 165 -17.30 -7.04 15.86
N LYS A 166 -16.27 -7.58 15.21
CA LYS A 166 -14.90 -7.61 15.74
C LYS A 166 -14.07 -6.45 15.21
N GLY A 167 -13.29 -5.83 16.07
CA GLY A 167 -12.32 -4.82 15.69
C GLY A 167 -12.70 -3.41 16.10
N THR A 168 -12.09 -2.41 15.46
CA THR A 168 -12.34 -1.00 15.76
C THR A 168 -12.77 -0.22 14.53
N GLN A 169 -13.81 0.60 14.69
CA GLN A 169 -14.23 1.57 13.69
C GLN A 169 -13.40 2.85 13.71
N THR A 170 -12.54 3.00 14.74
CA THR A 170 -11.55 4.06 14.82
C THR A 170 -10.59 3.96 13.64
N ARG A 171 -10.39 5.08 12.95
CA ARG A 171 -9.34 5.19 11.93
C ARG A 171 -7.98 5.24 12.60
N ILE A 172 -7.06 4.44 12.07
CA ILE A 172 -5.67 4.40 12.49
C ILE A 172 -4.86 4.72 11.24
N PHE A 173 -4.13 5.82 11.27
CA PHE A 173 -3.21 6.23 10.22
C PHE A 173 -1.88 5.51 10.44
N MET A 174 -1.51 4.67 9.50
CA MET A 174 -0.42 3.72 9.61
C MET A 174 0.76 4.24 8.79
N ASN A 175 1.95 4.23 9.37
CA ASN A 175 3.19 4.63 8.69
C ASN A 175 4.39 3.94 9.37
N GLY A 176 5.59 4.23 8.89
CA GLY A 176 6.81 3.80 9.55
C GLY A 176 7.98 4.71 9.22
N GLU A 177 9.08 4.49 9.91
CA GLU A 177 10.33 5.23 9.73
C GLU A 177 11.18 4.58 8.64
N GLU A 178 11.48 5.33 7.59
CA GLU A 178 12.42 4.96 6.53
C GLU A 178 13.87 5.15 7.01
N ASN A 179 14.25 4.38 8.03
CA ASN A 179 15.47 4.61 8.82
C ASN A 179 16.32 3.34 8.97
N GLY A 180 16.65 2.71 7.84
CA GLY A 180 17.48 1.51 7.79
C GLY A 180 16.85 0.34 8.55
N ASP A 181 17.66 -0.61 9.02
CA ASP A 181 17.16 -1.79 9.71
C ASP A 181 16.46 -1.49 11.05
N GLY A 182 16.64 -0.29 11.61
CA GLY A 182 16.05 0.13 12.88
C GLY A 182 14.66 0.78 12.78
N GLY A 183 14.14 1.02 11.57
CA GLY A 183 12.91 1.77 11.36
C GLY A 183 11.69 1.13 12.03
N ARG A 184 10.92 1.92 12.79
CA ARG A 184 9.74 1.44 13.53
C ARG A 184 8.46 1.73 12.74
N ALA A 185 7.49 0.82 12.85
CA ALA A 185 6.12 1.07 12.39
C ALA A 185 5.27 1.72 13.49
N PHE A 186 4.32 2.57 13.10
CA PHE A 186 3.43 3.27 14.00
C PHE A 186 1.97 3.25 13.54
N GLY A 187 1.07 3.26 14.52
CA GLY A 187 -0.37 3.50 14.34
C GLY A 187 -0.79 4.77 15.05
N PHE A 188 -1.11 5.81 14.29
CA PHE A 188 -1.63 7.08 14.79
C PHE A 188 -3.16 7.04 14.83
N VAL A 189 -3.75 7.14 16.02
CA VAL A 189 -5.21 7.13 16.18
C VAL A 189 -5.80 8.44 15.67
N ALA A 190 -6.55 8.37 14.57
CA ALA A 190 -7.05 9.53 13.83
C ALA A 190 -8.45 9.99 14.27
N THR A 191 -9.28 9.08 14.79
CA THR A 191 -10.66 9.38 15.19
C THR A 191 -11.04 8.72 16.51
N GLY A 192 -12.24 9.03 17.03
CA GLY A 192 -12.74 8.44 18.26
C GLY A 192 -12.14 9.07 19.52
N SER A 193 -12.44 8.50 20.69
CA SER A 193 -12.07 9.07 21.99
C SER A 193 -10.56 9.05 22.27
N ASN A 194 -9.81 8.21 21.57
CA ASN A 194 -8.36 8.10 21.70
C ASN A 194 -7.59 8.86 20.60
N LYS A 195 -8.28 9.71 19.82
CA LYS A 195 -7.65 10.53 18.79
C LYS A 195 -6.43 11.27 19.33
N GLY A 196 -5.36 11.26 18.54
CA GLY A 196 -4.09 11.91 18.89
C GLY A 196 -3.15 11.08 19.76
N LYS A 197 -3.49 9.80 20.03
CA LYS A 197 -2.55 8.80 20.55
C LYS A 197 -1.82 8.10 19.42
N VAL A 198 -0.56 7.77 19.63
CA VAL A 198 0.27 6.98 18.71
C VAL A 198 0.91 5.82 19.43
N TYR A 199 0.94 4.67 18.77
CA TYR A 199 1.54 3.44 19.28
C TYR A 199 2.57 2.90 18.30
N GLU A 200 3.74 2.53 18.79
CA GLU A 200 4.69 1.68 18.06
C GLU A 200 4.03 0.31 17.79
N LEU A 201 4.26 -0.27 16.60
CA LEU A 201 3.67 -1.53 16.18
C LEU A 201 4.77 -2.58 15.91
N PRO A 202 5.46 -3.08 16.96
CA PRO A 202 6.67 -3.87 16.79
C PRO A 202 6.45 -5.22 16.10
N TYR A 203 5.23 -5.78 16.17
CA TYR A 203 4.88 -7.02 15.47
C TYR A 203 4.86 -6.88 13.94
N LEU A 204 4.89 -5.66 13.41
CA LEU A 204 5.06 -5.40 11.97
C LEU A 204 6.53 -5.53 11.53
N GLY A 205 7.48 -5.60 12.46
CA GLY A 205 8.91 -5.71 12.20
C GLY A 205 9.63 -4.37 12.12
N LYS A 206 10.96 -4.45 11.96
CA LYS A 206 11.85 -3.29 11.81
C LYS A 206 12.62 -3.35 10.50
N PHE A 207 12.57 -2.28 9.73
CA PHE A 207 13.21 -2.11 8.42
C PHE A 207 12.97 -0.67 7.92
N SER A 208 13.48 -0.33 6.73
CA SER A 208 13.34 1.00 6.15
C SER A 208 11.93 1.15 5.59
N TRP A 209 10.98 1.61 6.39
CA TRP A 209 9.56 1.60 6.02
C TRP A 209 9.22 2.62 4.94
N GLU A 210 8.73 2.14 3.80
CA GLU A 210 7.96 2.96 2.87
C GLU A 210 6.54 3.15 3.39
N ASN A 211 5.74 2.07 3.38
CA ASN A 211 4.35 2.09 3.83
C ASN A 211 3.92 0.77 4.47
N SER A 212 2.83 0.82 5.24
CA SER A 212 2.25 -0.31 5.97
C SER A 212 0.77 -0.45 5.63
N VAL A 213 0.45 -1.29 4.64
CA VAL A 213 -0.85 -1.27 3.95
C VAL A 213 -1.78 -2.38 4.43
N ALA A 214 -2.86 -2.02 5.12
CA ALA A 214 -3.80 -2.97 5.68
C ALA A 214 -4.86 -3.44 4.67
N ASN A 215 -5.11 -4.75 4.60
CA ASN A 215 -6.07 -5.34 3.66
C ASN A 215 -7.51 -5.14 4.14
N PRO A 216 -8.36 -4.39 3.40
CA PRO A 216 -9.73 -4.07 3.81
C PRO A 216 -10.73 -5.22 3.64
N TYR A 217 -10.30 -6.38 3.16
CA TYR A 217 -11.13 -7.55 2.85
C TYR A 217 -10.80 -8.78 3.70
N SER A 218 -10.00 -8.61 4.76
CA SER A 218 -9.40 -9.67 5.57
C SER A 218 -10.35 -10.33 6.59
N GLY A 219 -11.58 -9.81 6.76
CA GLY A 219 -12.57 -10.35 7.70
C GLY A 219 -12.10 -10.23 9.15
N ASP A 220 -12.20 -11.32 9.93
CA ASP A 220 -11.71 -11.36 11.33
C ASP A 220 -10.19 -11.33 11.45
N LYS A 221 -9.45 -11.54 10.35
CA LYS A 221 -7.99 -11.40 10.34
C LYS A 221 -7.61 -9.97 10.06
N THR A 222 -6.43 -9.57 10.50
CA THR A 222 -5.80 -8.30 10.10
C THR A 222 -4.57 -8.67 9.32
N VAL A 223 -4.52 -8.27 8.05
CA VAL A 223 -3.38 -8.52 7.17
C VAL A 223 -2.80 -7.19 6.77
N VAL A 224 -1.50 -7.00 7.00
CA VAL A 224 -0.77 -5.77 6.62
C VAL A 224 0.43 -6.19 5.78
N ILE A 225 0.62 -5.55 4.64
CA ILE A 225 1.87 -5.67 3.87
C ILE A 225 2.77 -4.50 4.23
N GLY A 226 4.02 -4.81 4.61
CA GLY A 226 5.07 -3.83 4.84
C GLY A 226 6.13 -3.90 3.75
N LEU A 227 6.60 -2.75 3.32
CA LEU A 227 7.53 -2.56 2.22
C LEU A 227 8.81 -1.92 2.76
N ASP A 228 9.91 -2.64 2.65
CA ASP A 228 11.24 -2.21 3.07
C ASP A 228 11.95 -1.53 1.89
N ASP A 229 12.00 -0.20 1.89
CA ASP A 229 12.67 0.62 0.88
C ASP A 229 14.20 0.65 1.05
N SER A 230 14.78 -0.53 1.25
CA SER A 230 16.23 -0.73 1.23
C SER A 230 16.69 -1.18 -0.15
N THR A 231 17.98 -0.97 -0.46
CA THR A 231 18.63 -1.55 -1.66
C THR A 231 19.64 -2.63 -1.25
N PRO A 232 19.30 -3.92 -1.39
CA PRO A 232 17.97 -4.46 -1.69
C PRO A 232 17.05 -4.44 -0.46
N GLY A 233 15.76 -4.62 -0.69
CA GLY A 233 14.71 -4.52 0.34
C GLY A 233 13.73 -5.70 0.27
N GLN A 234 13.01 -5.96 1.35
CA GLN A 234 12.13 -7.13 1.47
C GLN A 234 10.65 -6.75 1.57
N VAL A 235 9.77 -7.69 1.24
CA VAL A 235 8.32 -7.53 1.42
C VAL A 235 7.87 -8.44 2.54
N TYR A 236 7.18 -7.87 3.53
CA TYR A 236 6.71 -8.57 4.71
C TYR A 236 5.18 -8.59 4.79
N VAL A 237 4.63 -9.67 5.33
CA VAL A 237 3.20 -9.86 5.55
C VAL A 237 2.97 -10.14 7.03
N TYR A 238 2.31 -9.20 7.70
CA TYR A 238 1.80 -9.39 9.05
C TYR A 238 0.41 -10.02 8.99
N GLN A 239 0.13 -10.95 9.91
CA GLN A 239 -1.20 -11.51 10.10
C GLN A 239 -1.57 -11.58 11.58
N GLY A 240 -2.52 -10.75 12.00
CA GLY A 240 -3.16 -10.76 13.32
C GLY A 240 -4.64 -11.17 13.27
N THR A 241 -5.33 -11.03 14.40
CA THR A 241 -6.76 -11.32 14.54
C THR A 241 -7.47 -10.19 15.27
N LYS A 242 -8.53 -9.65 14.67
CA LYS A 242 -9.35 -8.60 15.26
C LYS A 242 -10.02 -9.10 16.54
N THR A 243 -10.10 -8.24 17.54
CA THR A 243 -10.72 -8.52 18.84
C THR A 243 -11.66 -7.38 19.25
N ASN A 244 -12.34 -7.52 20.40
CA ASN A 244 -13.26 -6.51 20.94
C ASN A 244 -12.81 -5.91 22.28
N SER A 245 -11.59 -6.20 22.70
CA SER A 245 -11.03 -5.82 23.99
C SER A 245 -9.73 -5.06 23.82
N GLY A 246 -9.38 -4.25 24.81
CA GLY A 246 -8.11 -3.49 24.83
C GLY A 246 -8.19 -2.18 24.05
N LEU A 247 -7.01 -1.71 23.65
CA LEU A 247 -6.80 -0.48 22.91
C LEU A 247 -7.33 -0.59 21.47
N ASP A 248 -7.41 0.53 20.75
CA ASP A 248 -7.81 0.53 19.34
C ASP A 248 -6.92 -0.38 18.48
N ILE A 249 -5.61 -0.42 18.76
CA ILE A 249 -4.65 -1.31 18.09
C ILE A 249 -4.82 -2.80 18.45
N ASP A 250 -5.28 -3.11 19.67
CA ASP A 250 -5.58 -4.50 20.10
C ASP A 250 -6.85 -5.01 19.43
N LYS A 251 -7.88 -4.16 19.37
CA LYS A 251 -9.11 -4.43 18.65
C LYS A 251 -8.81 -4.62 17.16
N ALA A 252 -8.01 -3.74 16.58
CA ALA A 252 -7.54 -3.84 15.20
C ALA A 252 -6.71 -5.10 14.92
N GLY A 253 -6.29 -5.86 15.96
CA GLY A 253 -5.51 -7.07 15.78
C GLY A 253 -4.07 -6.80 15.34
N LEU A 254 -3.50 -5.66 15.72
CA LEU A 254 -2.14 -5.24 15.38
C LEU A 254 -1.09 -5.67 16.43
N THR A 255 -1.53 -6.30 17.53
CA THR A 255 -0.69 -6.64 18.69
C THR A 255 -0.62 -8.15 18.98
N ASN A 256 -1.25 -8.98 18.16
CA ASN A 256 -1.44 -10.41 18.44
C ASN A 256 -1.11 -11.34 17.26
N GLY A 257 -0.35 -10.84 16.29
CA GLY A 257 -0.05 -11.53 15.05
C GLY A 257 1.39 -11.98 14.90
N THR A 258 1.69 -12.51 13.72
CA THR A 258 3.00 -12.98 13.31
C THR A 258 3.42 -12.29 12.02
N LEU A 259 4.72 -12.06 11.88
CA LEU A 259 5.33 -11.52 10.66
C LEU A 259 5.92 -12.64 9.81
N ALA A 260 5.82 -12.52 8.49
CA ALA A 260 6.51 -13.40 7.56
C ALA A 260 7.02 -12.64 6.33
N GLY A 261 8.23 -12.95 5.87
CA GLY A 261 8.80 -12.42 4.63
C GLY A 261 8.34 -13.19 3.40
N ILE A 262 8.19 -12.51 2.27
CA ILE A 262 7.87 -13.12 0.96
C ILE A 262 9.12 -13.83 0.41
N LYS A 263 8.98 -15.10 0.03
CA LYS A 263 10.00 -15.90 -0.63
C LYS A 263 9.49 -16.38 -1.98
N VAL A 264 9.94 -15.73 -3.04
CA VAL A 264 9.64 -16.07 -4.44
C VAL A 264 10.38 -17.33 -4.83
N ASN A 265 9.70 -18.23 -5.55
CA ASN A 265 10.34 -19.37 -6.17
C ASN A 265 11.07 -18.96 -7.46
N VAL A 266 12.33 -18.55 -7.32
CA VAL A 266 13.16 -17.99 -8.42
C VAL A 266 13.37 -18.95 -9.61
N ALA A 267 13.31 -20.27 -9.39
CA ALA A 267 13.43 -21.26 -10.45
C ALA A 267 12.28 -21.19 -11.48
N ALA A 268 11.13 -20.62 -11.09
CA ALA A 268 9.98 -20.39 -11.98
C ALA A 268 9.91 -18.94 -12.50
N ALA A 269 10.58 -17.99 -11.85
CA ALA A 269 10.36 -16.56 -12.08
C ALA A 269 11.39 -15.88 -13.00
N GLN A 270 12.59 -16.46 -13.16
CA GLN A 270 13.74 -15.79 -13.79
C GLN A 270 14.52 -16.70 -14.75
N GLY A 271 13.92 -17.76 -15.31
CA GLY A 271 14.59 -18.62 -16.30
C GLY A 271 15.96 -19.20 -15.89
N GLY A 272 16.27 -19.24 -14.58
CA GLY A 272 17.55 -19.72 -14.05
C GLY A 272 18.51 -18.66 -13.48
N ALA A 273 18.15 -17.37 -13.36
CA ALA A 273 19.01 -16.41 -12.65
C ALA A 273 18.91 -16.60 -11.11
N SER A 274 20.06 -16.80 -10.46
CA SER A 274 20.21 -16.72 -9.00
C SER A 274 20.75 -15.34 -8.62
N GLY A 275 20.05 -14.60 -7.76
CA GLY A 275 20.48 -13.28 -7.27
C GLY A 275 19.36 -12.25 -7.27
N ASN A 276 19.55 -11.19 -6.48
CA ASN A 276 18.61 -10.10 -6.19
C ASN A 276 17.75 -9.71 -7.41
N LEU A 277 16.44 -9.62 -7.19
CA LEU A 277 15.44 -9.46 -8.25
C LEU A 277 15.33 -8.00 -8.72
N GLU A 278 16.44 -7.44 -9.18
CA GLU A 278 16.54 -6.06 -9.64
C GLU A 278 16.25 -5.87 -11.13
N GLN A 279 15.96 -6.95 -11.88
CA GLN A 279 15.68 -6.88 -13.31
C GLN A 279 14.48 -7.74 -13.72
N GLY A 280 13.45 -7.08 -14.25
CA GLY A 280 12.34 -7.70 -14.97
C GLY A 280 11.13 -8.09 -14.11
N GLN A 281 10.03 -8.43 -14.79
CA GLN A 281 8.81 -8.89 -14.14
C GLN A 281 9.04 -10.26 -13.49
N ILE A 282 8.72 -10.38 -12.20
CA ILE A 282 8.69 -11.65 -11.49
C ILE A 282 7.31 -12.27 -11.71
N ASN A 283 7.21 -13.29 -12.56
CA ASN A 283 5.99 -14.09 -12.70
C ASN A 283 6.22 -15.47 -12.09
N GLY A 284 5.62 -15.73 -10.93
CA GLY A 284 5.85 -17.00 -10.24
C GLY A 284 5.03 -17.15 -8.98
N SER A 285 5.14 -18.32 -8.36
CA SER A 285 4.60 -18.55 -7.02
C SER A 285 5.58 -18.09 -5.95
N PHE A 286 5.03 -17.79 -4.78
CA PHE A 286 5.79 -17.47 -3.59
C PHE A 286 5.30 -18.31 -2.41
N THR A 287 6.17 -18.40 -1.42
CA THR A 287 5.86 -18.88 -0.07
C THR A 287 6.17 -17.77 0.92
N THR A 288 5.83 -17.97 2.18
CA THR A 288 6.21 -17.06 3.26
C THR A 288 7.16 -17.75 4.23
N VAL A 289 8.05 -16.99 4.84
CA VAL A 289 9.01 -17.45 5.84
C VAL A 289 8.78 -16.65 7.12
N GLY A 290 8.63 -17.32 8.27
CA GLY A 290 8.42 -16.63 9.54
C GLY A 290 9.58 -15.73 9.93
N VAL A 291 9.27 -14.57 10.51
CA VAL A 291 10.25 -13.55 10.92
C VAL A 291 10.08 -13.31 12.42
N ASP A 292 11.19 -13.37 13.16
CA ASP A 292 11.20 -13.06 14.58
C ASP A 292 11.24 -11.54 14.78
N THR A 293 10.21 -10.99 15.43
CA THR A 293 10.08 -9.54 15.71
C THR A 293 10.62 -9.16 17.09
N THR A 294 11.10 -10.14 17.86
CA THR A 294 11.64 -9.91 19.21
C THR A 294 13.12 -9.55 19.22
N VAL A 295 13.80 -9.72 18.09
CA VAL A 295 15.21 -9.37 17.90
C VAL A 295 15.37 -7.93 17.39
N SER A 296 16.60 -7.40 17.44
CA SER A 296 16.91 -6.12 16.78
C SER A 296 16.71 -6.23 15.26
N GLY A 297 16.41 -5.12 14.58
CA GLY A 297 16.21 -5.12 13.14
C GLY A 297 17.42 -5.61 12.32
N ALA A 298 18.65 -5.31 12.76
CA ALA A 298 19.87 -5.86 12.14
C ALA A 298 19.94 -7.40 12.18
N ILE A 299 19.49 -8.00 13.30
CA ILE A 299 19.39 -9.46 13.45
C ILE A 299 18.23 -9.98 12.60
N GLN A 300 17.06 -9.33 12.65
CA GLN A 300 15.90 -9.67 11.82
C GLN A 300 16.28 -9.73 10.33
N GLN A 301 16.99 -8.72 9.82
CA GLN A 301 17.45 -8.66 8.44
C GLN A 301 18.45 -9.79 8.11
N THR A 302 19.35 -10.09 9.03
CA THR A 302 20.33 -11.19 8.87
C THR A 302 19.63 -12.55 8.83
N ASP A 303 18.67 -12.78 9.72
CA ASP A 303 17.90 -14.02 9.78
C ASP A 303 16.99 -14.19 8.55
N SER A 304 16.31 -13.13 8.12
CA SER A 304 15.51 -13.11 6.88
C SER A 304 16.34 -13.50 5.66
N ARG A 305 17.53 -12.91 5.51
CA ARG A 305 18.47 -13.25 4.42
C ARG A 305 18.92 -14.71 4.51
N SER A 306 19.30 -15.17 5.71
CA SER A 306 19.73 -16.56 5.92
C SER A 306 18.62 -17.57 5.63
N ALA A 307 17.36 -17.21 5.86
CA ALA A 307 16.19 -18.03 5.56
C ALA A 307 15.75 -17.94 4.07
N GLY A 308 16.39 -17.05 3.31
CA GLY A 308 16.15 -16.83 1.89
C GLY A 308 14.84 -16.10 1.59
N VAL A 309 14.43 -15.17 2.46
CA VAL A 309 13.43 -14.14 2.12
C VAL A 309 13.94 -13.36 0.89
N THR A 310 13.04 -13.05 -0.04
CA THR A 310 13.41 -12.44 -1.30
C THR A 310 13.78 -10.97 -1.11
N GLU A 311 14.98 -10.63 -1.60
CA GLU A 311 15.49 -9.28 -1.76
C GLU A 311 15.06 -8.72 -3.13
N PHE A 312 14.15 -7.75 -3.09
CA PHE A 312 13.62 -6.97 -4.21
C PHE A 312 14.42 -5.68 -4.38
N ALA A 313 14.34 -5.06 -5.56
CA ALA A 313 14.86 -3.71 -5.77
C ALA A 313 13.92 -2.68 -5.16
N ARG A 314 14.20 -2.26 -3.92
CA ARG A 314 13.52 -1.16 -3.20
C ARG A 314 11.99 -1.17 -3.34
N PRO A 315 11.30 -2.08 -2.64
CA PRO A 315 9.85 -1.99 -2.47
C PRO A 315 9.41 -0.61 -1.93
N GLU A 316 8.94 0.25 -2.83
CA GLU A 316 8.28 1.53 -2.52
C GLU A 316 6.76 1.31 -2.49
N ASP A 317 5.96 2.37 -2.63
CA ASP A 317 4.52 2.40 -2.40
C ASP A 317 3.72 1.17 -2.89
N GLY A 318 2.83 0.69 -2.02
CA GLY A 318 1.90 -0.41 -2.33
C GLY A 318 0.42 -0.13 -2.08
N TYR A 319 -0.43 -0.92 -2.73
CA TYR A 319 -1.89 -0.80 -2.67
C TYR A 319 -2.63 -2.12 -2.89
N TRP A 320 -3.67 -2.38 -2.09
CA TRP A 320 -4.59 -3.50 -2.29
C TRP A 320 -5.64 -3.16 -3.35
N ALA A 321 -5.56 -3.79 -4.52
CA ALA A 321 -6.58 -3.65 -5.55
C ALA A 321 -7.87 -4.40 -5.22
N ASP A 322 -7.72 -5.56 -4.57
CA ASP A 322 -8.82 -6.39 -4.12
C ASP A 322 -8.36 -7.31 -2.97
N ALA A 323 -9.20 -8.27 -2.57
CA ALA A 323 -8.92 -9.20 -1.47
C ALA A 323 -7.67 -10.08 -1.67
N LYS A 324 -7.17 -10.23 -2.90
CA LYS A 324 -6.12 -11.16 -3.30
C LYS A 324 -5.03 -10.53 -4.18
N THR A 325 -5.18 -9.26 -4.55
CA THR A 325 -4.25 -8.57 -5.45
C THR A 325 -3.66 -7.36 -4.75
N PHE A 326 -2.35 -7.36 -4.61
CA PHE A 326 -1.55 -6.24 -4.08
C PHE A 326 -0.59 -5.77 -5.17
N TYR A 327 -0.50 -4.45 -5.34
CA TYR A 327 0.49 -3.79 -6.19
C TYR A 327 1.56 -3.14 -5.32
N LEU A 328 2.80 -3.11 -5.80
CA LEU A 328 3.89 -2.34 -5.22
C LEU A 328 4.78 -1.77 -6.33
N SER A 329 5.36 -0.60 -6.12
CA SER A 329 6.30 0.02 -7.07
C SER A 329 7.76 -0.35 -6.77
N PRO A 330 8.58 -0.64 -7.80
CA PRO A 330 10.03 -0.52 -7.72
C PRO A 330 10.46 0.94 -7.97
N PRO A 331 11.69 1.34 -7.59
CA PRO A 331 12.17 2.74 -7.53
C PRO A 331 12.48 3.33 -8.90
N VAL A 332 12.14 2.64 -9.99
CA VAL A 332 12.55 3.05 -11.33
C VAL A 332 11.61 4.18 -11.77
N PRO A 333 12.13 5.34 -12.19
CA PRO A 333 11.27 6.45 -12.59
C PRO A 333 10.32 5.99 -13.70
N ILE A 334 9.04 6.29 -13.55
CA ILE A 334 8.04 6.19 -14.62
C ILE A 334 8.39 7.26 -15.68
N THR A 335 9.48 7.07 -16.43
CA THR A 335 9.83 7.90 -17.58
C THR A 335 9.17 7.44 -18.87
N THR A 336 8.26 6.46 -18.81
CA THR A 336 7.47 6.05 -19.97
C THR A 336 5.99 6.00 -19.63
N VAL A 337 5.40 7.18 -19.47
CA VAL A 337 3.95 7.33 -19.50
C VAL A 337 3.50 7.19 -20.96
N CYS A 338 3.09 5.98 -21.38
CA CYS A 338 2.40 5.76 -22.65
C CYS A 338 0.89 5.67 -22.40
N TRP A 339 0.18 6.80 -22.49
CA TRP A 339 -1.29 6.83 -22.46
C TRP A 339 -1.85 6.42 -23.84
N SER A 340 -2.13 5.13 -24.01
CA SER A 340 -2.96 4.63 -25.12
C SER A 340 -3.66 3.35 -24.69
N PRO A 341 -4.97 3.15 -25.02
CA PRO A 341 -5.71 1.91 -24.72
C PRO A 341 -5.07 0.65 -25.34
N ARG A 342 -4.14 0.81 -26.30
CA ARG A 342 -3.42 -0.32 -26.91
C ARG A 342 -2.18 -0.77 -26.13
N CYS A 343 -1.76 -0.01 -25.12
CA CYS A 343 -0.59 -0.31 -24.28
C CYS A 343 -0.94 -0.96 -22.92
N ALA A 344 -2.24 -1.03 -22.57
CA ALA A 344 -2.72 -1.70 -21.35
C ALA A 344 -2.35 -3.20 -21.27
N ASN A 345 -1.93 -3.82 -22.38
CA ASN A 345 -1.41 -5.19 -22.41
C ASN A 345 0.12 -5.31 -22.27
N ARG A 346 0.89 -4.21 -22.13
CA ARG A 346 2.36 -4.28 -22.09
C ARG A 346 3.06 -3.39 -21.06
N ALA A 347 2.35 -2.59 -20.25
CA ALA A 347 2.97 -1.72 -19.24
C ALA A 347 2.26 -1.77 -17.87
N ALA A 348 1.81 -2.95 -17.45
CA ALA A 348 1.42 -3.20 -16.07
C ALA A 348 2.55 -3.98 -15.38
N VAL A 349 3.26 -3.32 -14.47
CA VAL A 349 4.11 -4.00 -13.49
C VAL A 349 3.15 -4.73 -12.55
N GLN A 350 3.00 -6.04 -12.77
CA GLN A 350 2.08 -6.89 -12.02
C GLN A 350 2.91 -7.97 -11.30
N ALA A 351 3.26 -7.73 -10.04
CA ALA A 351 3.56 -8.82 -9.11
C ALA A 351 2.24 -9.23 -8.43
N VAL A 352 1.41 -10.00 -9.13
CA VAL A 352 0.13 -10.47 -8.57
C VAL A 352 0.41 -11.58 -7.55
N LEU A 353 0.33 -11.25 -6.26
CA LEU A 353 0.44 -12.21 -5.16
C LEU A 353 -0.84 -13.05 -5.01
N GLN A 354 -1.16 -13.92 -5.96
CA GLN A 354 -2.33 -14.82 -5.85
C GLN A 354 -1.98 -16.18 -5.24
N ARG A 355 -2.63 -16.51 -4.11
CA ARG A 355 -2.58 -17.83 -3.47
C ARG A 355 -3.33 -18.86 -4.33
N SER A 356 -2.62 -19.82 -4.93
CA SER A 356 -3.24 -20.89 -5.72
C SER A 356 -4.01 -21.87 -4.83
N GLY A 357 -5.35 -21.77 -4.83
CA GLY A 357 -6.23 -22.81 -4.31
C GLY A 357 -6.47 -23.89 -5.37
N ARG A 358 -6.20 -25.16 -5.04
CA ARG A 358 -6.54 -26.31 -5.89
C ARG A 358 -8.06 -26.42 -6.03
N CYS A 359 -8.60 -26.28 -7.25
CA CYS A 359 -9.98 -26.67 -7.54
C CYS A 359 -10.06 -28.20 -7.70
N GLY A 360 -10.88 -28.82 -6.86
CA GLY A 360 -11.28 -30.22 -6.99
C GLY A 360 -12.12 -30.43 -8.26
N GLY A 361 -11.82 -31.51 -8.98
CA GLY A 361 -12.50 -31.89 -10.20
C GLY A 361 -13.96 -32.25 -9.95
N LEU A 362 -14.86 -31.62 -10.72
CA LEU A 362 -16.24 -32.03 -10.85
C LEU A 362 -16.45 -32.63 -12.24
N ARG A 363 -16.81 -33.91 -12.21
CA ARG A 363 -17.24 -34.73 -13.35
C ARG A 363 -18.35 -34.02 -14.13
N GLN A 364 -18.26 -34.02 -15.46
CA GLN A 364 -19.43 -34.11 -16.30
C GLN A 364 -19.24 -35.16 -17.39
N ARG A 365 -20.19 -36.09 -17.40
CA ARG A 365 -20.46 -37.06 -18.46
C ARG A 365 -21.11 -36.32 -19.61
N HIS A 366 -20.70 -36.60 -20.85
CA HIS A 366 -21.62 -36.82 -21.96
C HIS A 366 -20.89 -37.62 -23.03
N GLY A 367 -21.35 -38.86 -23.23
CA GLY A 367 -21.02 -39.66 -24.40
C GLY A 367 -22.16 -39.56 -25.39
N HIS A 368 -21.84 -39.42 -26.67
CA HIS A 368 -22.54 -40.10 -27.75
C HIS A 368 -21.75 -40.05 -29.06
N ASN A 369 -21.73 -41.23 -29.71
CA ASN A 369 -21.68 -41.52 -31.14
C ASN A 369 -20.43 -41.22 -31.97
N GLY A 370 -20.01 -42.26 -32.71
CA GLY A 370 -19.29 -42.07 -33.97
C GLY A 370 -18.42 -43.26 -34.32
N GLN A 371 -18.88 -44.06 -35.27
CA GLN A 371 -18.32 -45.32 -35.73
C GLN A 371 -17.01 -45.17 -36.53
N GLY A 372 -16.18 -46.23 -36.49
CA GLY A 372 -15.60 -46.85 -37.69
C GLY A 372 -14.27 -46.30 -38.21
N CYS A 373 -13.20 -47.10 -38.10
CA CYS A 373 -12.52 -47.67 -39.27
C CYS A 373 -11.47 -48.72 -38.84
N ARG A 374 -11.62 -49.93 -39.36
CA ARG A 374 -10.64 -51.03 -39.31
C ARG A 374 -9.58 -50.82 -40.41
N HIS A 375 -8.33 -51.19 -40.16
CA HIS A 375 -7.52 -52.09 -41.01
C HIS A 375 -6.25 -52.53 -40.23
N VAL A 376 -6.11 -53.82 -39.86
CA VAL A 376 -5.43 -54.93 -40.57
C VAL A 376 -3.91 -54.94 -40.37
N GLY A 377 -3.38 -56.03 -39.80
CA GLY A 377 -1.99 -56.45 -40.05
C GLY A 377 -1.28 -57.27 -38.97
N ARG A 378 -1.58 -58.59 -38.90
CA ARG A 378 -0.67 -59.77 -38.77
C ARG A 378 0.53 -59.73 -37.78
N LEU A 379 1.03 -60.83 -37.17
CA LEU A 379 0.66 -62.22 -36.87
C LEU A 379 1.95 -62.87 -36.29
N ARG A 380 1.80 -63.89 -35.41
CA ARG A 380 2.79 -64.94 -35.01
C ARG A 380 3.75 -64.58 -33.86
N ARG A 381 4.09 -65.45 -32.89
CA ARG A 381 3.85 -66.89 -32.57
C ARG A 381 4.22 -67.07 -31.06
N ARG A 382 3.44 -67.78 -30.22
CA ARG A 382 3.67 -69.16 -29.66
C ARG A 382 5.12 -69.40 -29.15
N HIS A 383 5.46 -70.00 -28.00
CA HIS A 383 4.85 -71.01 -27.11
C HIS A 383 5.74 -71.11 -25.82
N ARG A 384 5.19 -71.12 -24.58
CA ARG A 384 5.10 -72.27 -23.61
C ARG A 384 6.36 -72.51 -22.70
N PRO A 385 6.33 -73.34 -21.62
CA PRO A 385 5.90 -73.01 -20.23
C PRO A 385 6.87 -73.52 -19.11
N PHE A 386 6.60 -73.25 -17.82
CA PHE A 386 6.74 -74.13 -16.61
C PHE A 386 6.69 -73.27 -15.33
N LEU A 387 5.67 -73.35 -14.45
CA LEU A 387 5.46 -74.29 -13.31
C LEU A 387 6.47 -74.17 -12.15
N ARG A 388 6.06 -73.54 -11.03
CA ARG A 388 6.18 -74.14 -9.69
C ARG A 388 5.24 -73.46 -8.67
N GLN A 389 4.53 -74.33 -7.94
CA GLN A 389 3.65 -74.07 -6.81
C GLN A 389 4.41 -74.06 -5.46
N HIS A 390 3.65 -73.69 -4.43
CA HIS A 390 3.86 -73.74 -2.97
C HIS A 390 4.54 -72.49 -2.37
N GLY A 391 4.00 -71.85 -1.34
CA GLY A 391 2.82 -72.09 -0.50
C GLY A 391 2.97 -71.26 0.78
N GLY A 392 1.87 -70.84 1.43
CA GLY A 392 1.96 -70.23 2.77
C GLY A 392 0.82 -69.30 3.14
N ARG A 393 -0.27 -69.91 3.64
CA ARG A 393 -1.41 -69.38 4.43
C ARG A 393 -2.35 -68.37 3.80
#